data_AF-A0A950VP78-F1
#
_entry.id   AF-A0A950VP78-F1
#
_cell.length_a   1.000
_cell.length_b   1.000
_cell.length_c   1.000
_cell.angle_alpha   90.00
_cell.angle_beta   90.00
_cell.angle_gamma   90.00
#
_symmetry.space_group_name_H-M   'P 1'
#
loop_
_entity.id
_entity.type
_entity.pdbx_description
1 polymer ?
#
loop_
_entity_poly.entity_id
_entity_poly.type
_entity_poly.pdbx_seq_one_letter_code
_entity_poly.pdbx_strand_id
1 'polypeptide(L)'
;MDWLDAHSTGVQAVATLVLVILTGYYAWASRALVRETRATLLTSARMTLQARLDRVSELFIEHPDLWRAMDDTSSGDEQDGRFHIASLLVGVLEEAHTQYMIERSMNEDDWRAWVATTDLLMRRAYLRTYWERVRPTFNARFVAFVDQRLS
;
A
#
# COMPACT_ATOMS: atom_id res chain seq x y z
N MET A 1 -7.28 0.43 -67.31
CA MET A 1 -7.01 -0.34 -66.07
C MET A 1 -6.64 0.58 -64.90
N ASP A 2 -6.19 1.81 -65.15
CA ASP A 2 -5.64 2.72 -64.11
C ASP A 2 -6.64 3.32 -63.10
N TRP A 3 -7.94 3.37 -63.41
CA TRP A 3 -8.95 3.94 -62.51
C TRP A 3 -9.31 3.03 -61.33
N LEU A 4 -9.23 1.71 -61.52
CA LEU A 4 -9.48 0.72 -60.46
C LEU A 4 -8.31 0.65 -59.47
N ASP A 5 -7.07 0.79 -59.94
CA ASP A 5 -5.87 0.81 -59.09
C ASP A 5 -5.76 2.10 -58.26
N ALA A 6 -6.16 3.25 -58.82
CA ALA A 6 -6.23 4.50 -58.05
C ALA A 6 -7.32 4.45 -56.96
N HIS A 7 -8.47 3.82 -57.24
CA HIS A 7 -9.54 3.62 -56.25
C HIS A 7 -9.14 2.63 -55.14
N SER A 8 -8.50 1.52 -55.48
CA SER A 8 -8.08 0.52 -54.49
C SER A 8 -7.02 1.08 -53.54
N THR A 9 -6.05 1.84 -54.06
CA THR A 9 -4.99 2.47 -53.28
C THR A 9 -5.54 3.58 -52.36
N GLY A 10 -6.51 4.37 -52.84
CA GLY A 10 -7.19 5.40 -52.04
C GLY A 10 -8.01 4.83 -50.89
N VAL A 11 -8.77 3.76 -51.13
CA VAL A 11 -9.57 3.08 -50.10
C VAL A 11 -8.66 2.44 -49.04
N GLN A 12 -7.55 1.83 -49.46
CA GLN A 12 -6.56 1.24 -48.55
C GLN A 12 -5.88 2.30 -47.68
N ALA A 13 -5.53 3.47 -48.25
CA ALA A 13 -4.97 4.58 -47.50
C ALA A 13 -5.97 5.11 -46.44
N VAL A 14 -7.24 5.28 -46.80
CA VAL A 14 -8.29 5.73 -45.86
C VAL A 14 -8.51 4.69 -44.76
N ALA A 15 -8.58 3.40 -45.10
CA ALA A 15 -8.74 2.33 -44.13
C ALA A 15 -7.56 2.27 -43.14
N THR A 16 -6.34 2.46 -43.63
CA THR A 16 -5.12 2.51 -42.80
C THR A 16 -5.16 3.71 -41.86
N LEU A 17 -5.58 4.87 -42.35
CA LEU A 17 -5.67 6.09 -41.57
C LEU A 17 -6.75 6.00 -40.48
N VAL A 18 -7.91 5.40 -40.79
CA VAL A 18 -8.96 5.09 -39.83
C VAL A 18 -8.45 4.10 -38.76
N LEU A 19 -7.72 3.07 -39.14
CA LEU A 19 -7.13 2.11 -38.20
C LEU A 19 -6.13 2.78 -37.25
N VAL A 20 -5.27 3.68 -37.76
CA VAL A 20 -4.31 4.43 -36.95
C VAL A 20 -5.02 5.35 -35.96
N ILE A 21 -6.08 6.04 -36.39
CA ILE A 21 -6.89 6.90 -35.51
C ILE A 21 -7.57 6.06 -34.41
N LEU A 22 -8.19 4.94 -34.77
CA LEU A 22 -8.81 4.01 -33.81
C LEU A 22 -7.78 3.50 -32.81
N THR A 23 -6.61 3.06 -33.27
CA THR A 23 -5.54 2.55 -32.41
C THR A 23 -5.02 3.64 -31.47
N GLY A 24 -4.83 4.86 -31.98
CA GLY A 24 -4.43 6.01 -31.17
C GLY A 24 -5.48 6.38 -30.11
N TYR A 25 -6.75 6.37 -30.49
CA TYR A 25 -7.87 6.61 -29.57
C TYR A 25 -7.95 5.56 -28.47
N TYR A 26 -7.87 4.27 -28.80
CA TYR A 26 -7.86 3.19 -27.82
C TYR A 26 -6.63 3.25 -26.89
N ALA A 27 -5.46 3.58 -27.42
CA ALA A 27 -4.25 3.77 -26.62
C ALA A 27 -4.37 4.97 -25.67
N TRP A 28 -5.04 6.04 -26.08
CA TRP A 28 -5.29 7.20 -25.22
C TRP A 28 -6.35 6.90 -24.15
N ALA A 29 -7.48 6.32 -24.54
CA ALA A 29 -8.58 5.98 -23.64
C ALA A 29 -8.15 4.97 -22.57
N SER A 30 -7.39 3.93 -22.94
CA SER A 30 -6.83 2.96 -21.99
C SER A 30 -5.87 3.62 -20.99
N ARG A 31 -5.01 4.55 -21.44
CA ARG A 31 -4.13 5.31 -20.54
C ARG A 31 -4.90 6.21 -19.59
N ALA A 32 -5.98 6.85 -20.06
CA ALA A 32 -6.85 7.68 -19.23
C ALA A 32 -7.56 6.84 -18.17
N LEU A 33 -8.14 5.71 -18.56
CA LEU A 33 -8.81 4.77 -17.66
C LEU A 33 -7.84 4.24 -16.59
N VAL A 34 -6.62 3.86 -16.99
CA VAL A 34 -5.58 3.41 -16.04
C VAL A 34 -5.19 4.52 -15.05
N ARG A 35 -5.15 5.78 -15.49
CA ARG A 35 -4.85 6.92 -14.59
C ARG A 35 -5.97 7.14 -13.59
N GLU A 36 -7.23 7.13 -14.02
CA GLU A 36 -8.39 7.27 -13.15
C GLU A 36 -8.47 6.11 -12.14
N THR A 37 -8.33 4.87 -12.60
CA THR A 37 -8.32 3.70 -11.70
C THR A 37 -7.18 3.78 -10.70
N ARG A 38 -5.98 4.21 -11.11
CA ARG A 38 -4.87 4.44 -10.18
C ARG A 38 -5.21 5.52 -9.16
N ALA A 39 -5.74 6.67 -9.57
CA ALA A 39 -6.11 7.74 -8.64
C ALA A 39 -7.16 7.28 -7.61
N THR A 40 -8.15 6.50 -8.04
CA THR A 40 -9.17 5.92 -7.15
C THR A 40 -8.57 4.90 -6.19
N LEU A 41 -7.71 3.99 -6.68
CA LEU A 41 -7.03 3.00 -5.83
C LEU A 41 -6.14 3.66 -4.78
N LEU A 42 -5.37 4.68 -5.17
CA LEU A 42 -4.52 5.44 -4.26
C LEU A 42 -5.33 6.17 -3.18
N THR A 43 -6.49 6.72 -3.56
CA THR A 43 -7.40 7.37 -2.61
C THR A 43 -7.98 6.35 -1.64
N SER A 44 -8.37 5.16 -2.13
CA SER A 44 -8.87 4.07 -1.30
C SER A 44 -7.82 3.53 -0.33
N ALA A 45 -6.56 3.39 -0.77
CA ALA A 45 -5.45 2.94 0.09
C ALA A 45 -5.18 3.93 1.22
N ARG A 46 -5.11 5.23 0.91
CA ARG A 46 -4.97 6.29 1.92
C ARG A 46 -6.13 6.31 2.92
N MET A 47 -7.37 6.20 2.44
CA MET A 47 -8.54 6.13 3.34
C MET A 47 -8.51 4.89 4.24
N THR A 48 -8.00 3.76 3.74
CA THR A 48 -7.88 2.53 4.53
C THR A 48 -6.82 2.66 5.63
N LEU A 49 -5.67 3.26 5.32
CA LEU A 49 -4.62 3.55 6.30
C LEU A 49 -5.14 4.50 7.39
N GLN A 50 -5.84 5.56 6.99
CA GLN A 50 -6.43 6.52 7.91
C GLN A 50 -7.50 5.87 8.81
N ALA A 51 -8.41 5.07 8.25
CA ALA A 51 -9.43 4.36 9.03
C ALA A 51 -8.81 3.38 10.05
N ARG A 52 -7.69 2.71 9.70
CA ARG A 52 -6.97 1.84 10.65
C ARG A 52 -6.29 2.66 11.75
N LEU A 53 -5.71 3.81 11.42
CA LEU A 53 -5.12 4.73 12.39
C LEU A 53 -6.16 5.30 13.35
N ASP A 54 -7.33 5.70 12.84
CA ASP A 54 -8.44 6.20 13.65
C ASP A 54 -8.90 5.12 14.63
N ARG A 55 -9.04 3.87 14.16
CA ARG A 55 -9.39 2.73 15.01
C ARG A 55 -8.33 2.42 16.07
N VAL A 56 -7.05 2.50 15.72
CA VAL A 56 -5.95 2.33 16.68
C VAL A 56 -5.98 3.45 17.73
N SER A 57 -6.25 4.68 17.31
CA SER A 57 -6.36 5.83 18.21
C SER A 57 -7.56 5.70 19.16
N GLU A 58 -8.71 5.28 18.65
CA GLU A 58 -9.91 4.98 19.44
C GLU A 58 -9.62 3.92 20.50
N LEU A 59 -8.99 2.80 20.11
CA LEU A 59 -8.61 1.74 21.05
C LEU A 59 -7.64 2.23 22.14
N PHE A 60 -6.73 3.15 21.83
CA PHE A 60 -5.84 3.74 22.83
C PHE A 60 -6.53 4.72 23.77
N ILE A 61 -7.58 5.39 23.31
CA ILE A 61 -8.41 6.27 24.15
C ILE A 61 -9.29 5.42 25.08
N GLU A 62 -9.90 4.36 24.56
CA GLU A 62 -10.79 3.47 25.33
C GLU A 62 -10.02 2.62 26.35
N HIS A 63 -8.80 2.20 26.01
CA HIS A 63 -8.00 1.28 26.80
C HIS A 63 -6.54 1.77 26.95
N PRO A 64 -6.30 2.88 27.68
CA PRO A 64 -4.95 3.45 27.84
C PRO A 64 -3.97 2.49 28.55
N ASP A 65 -4.50 1.57 29.35
CA ASP A 65 -3.71 0.59 30.07
C ASP A 65 -3.10 -0.47 29.14
N LEU A 66 -3.72 -0.73 27.98
CA LEU A 66 -3.16 -1.66 26.99
C LEU A 66 -1.84 -1.17 26.42
N TRP A 67 -1.68 0.15 26.23
CA TRP A 67 -0.42 0.73 25.76
C TRP A 67 0.72 0.51 26.76
N ARG A 68 0.46 0.71 28.06
CA ARG A 68 1.41 0.41 29.13
C ARG A 68 1.72 -1.08 29.20
N ALA A 69 0.71 -1.91 28.98
CA ALA A 69 0.85 -3.35 29.04
C ALA A 69 1.69 -3.93 27.88
N MET A 70 1.93 -3.18 26.80
CA MET A 70 2.86 -3.58 25.73
C MET A 70 4.34 -3.45 26.12
N ASP A 71 4.65 -2.79 27.26
CA ASP A 71 6.01 -2.76 27.81
C ASP A 71 6.32 -4.00 28.65
N ASP A 72 5.31 -4.83 28.93
CA ASP A 72 5.44 -6.03 29.74
C ASP A 72 5.70 -7.28 28.86
N THR A 73 6.61 -8.15 29.29
CA THR A 73 7.07 -9.33 28.54
C THR A 73 6.20 -10.58 28.73
N SER A 74 5.03 -10.46 29.38
CA SER A 74 4.13 -11.60 29.56
C SER A 74 3.79 -12.23 28.20
N SER A 75 3.93 -13.55 28.09
CA SER A 75 3.83 -14.37 26.87
C SER A 75 2.41 -14.49 26.29
N GLY A 76 1.62 -13.41 26.40
CA GLY A 76 0.15 -13.39 26.36
C GLY A 76 -0.47 -14.34 25.36
N ASP A 77 -1.43 -15.12 25.84
CA ASP A 77 -2.31 -15.97 25.04
C ASP A 77 -2.86 -15.20 23.84
N GLU A 78 -3.17 -15.91 22.75
CA GLU A 78 -3.76 -15.34 21.52
C GLU A 78 -5.11 -14.62 21.73
N GLN A 79 -5.67 -14.68 22.94
CA GLN A 79 -6.89 -13.97 23.37
C GLN A 79 -6.62 -12.64 24.11
N ASP A 80 -5.36 -12.22 24.25
CA ASP A 80 -5.02 -10.94 24.89
C ASP A 80 -5.31 -9.75 23.95
N GLY A 81 -5.96 -8.70 24.45
CA GLY A 81 -6.19 -7.44 23.72
C GLY A 81 -4.89 -6.82 23.18
N ARG A 82 -3.75 -7.11 23.82
CA ARG A 82 -2.41 -6.73 23.35
C ARG A 82 -2.07 -7.35 22.00
N PHE A 83 -2.48 -8.59 21.74
CA PHE A 83 -2.23 -9.28 20.46
C PHE A 83 -2.99 -8.59 19.32
N HIS A 84 -4.26 -8.21 19.56
CA HIS A 84 -5.07 -7.51 18.56
C HIS A 84 -4.50 -6.13 18.23
N ILE A 85 -4.03 -5.38 19.23
CA ILE A 85 -3.39 -4.08 19.01
C ILE A 85 -2.05 -4.26 18.28
N ALA A 86 -1.22 -5.22 18.68
CA ALA A 86 0.03 -5.51 18.02
C ALA A 86 -0.16 -5.88 16.53
N SER A 87 -1.16 -6.71 16.25
CA SER A 87 -1.56 -7.08 14.89
C SER A 87 -2.01 -5.87 14.06
N LEU A 88 -2.88 -5.02 14.64
CA LEU A 88 -3.32 -3.80 13.98
C LEU A 88 -2.15 -2.84 13.69
N LEU A 89 -1.26 -2.63 14.65
CA LEU A 89 -0.10 -1.76 14.51
C LEU A 89 0.85 -2.28 13.41
N VAL A 90 1.21 -3.57 13.43
CA VAL A 90 2.09 -4.15 12.41
C VAL A 90 1.43 -4.10 11.03
N GLY A 91 0.12 -4.36 10.93
CA GLY A 91 -0.62 -4.25 9.67
C GLY A 91 -0.71 -2.81 9.13
N VAL A 92 -0.73 -1.80 10.01
CA VAL A 92 -0.66 -0.38 9.63
C VAL A 92 0.74 -0.02 9.11
N LEU A 93 1.79 -0.56 9.74
CA LEU A 93 3.17 -0.37 9.30
C LEU A 93 3.45 -1.01 7.94
N GLU A 94 2.92 -2.21 7.69
CA GLU A 94 3.02 -2.88 6.40
C GLU A 94 2.33 -2.07 5.30
N GLU A 95 1.14 -1.56 5.59
CA GLU A 95 0.36 -0.73 4.67
C GLU A 95 1.12 0.57 4.33
N ALA A 96 1.64 1.26 5.34
CA ALA A 96 2.46 2.46 5.13
C ALA A 96 3.71 2.17 4.30
N HIS A 97 4.40 1.07 4.58
CA HIS A 97 5.56 0.61 3.80
C HIS A 97 5.17 0.30 2.34
N THR A 98 4.02 -0.32 2.11
CA THR A 98 3.51 -0.62 0.76
C THR A 98 3.19 0.68 -0.01
N GLN A 99 2.51 1.62 0.64
CA GLN A 99 2.17 2.91 0.05
C GLN A 99 3.41 3.71 -0.36
N TYR A 100 4.48 3.68 0.44
CA TYR A 100 5.73 4.35 0.09
C TYR A 100 6.57 3.57 -0.94
N MET A 101 6.90 2.30 -0.66
CA MET A 101 7.89 1.54 -1.44
C MET A 101 7.35 0.97 -2.74
N ILE A 102 6.07 0.60 -2.78
CA ILE A 102 5.45 -0.08 -3.94
C ILE A 102 4.61 0.92 -4.74
N GLU A 103 3.68 1.60 -4.06
CA GLU A 103 2.73 2.48 -4.73
C GLU A 103 3.27 3.89 -5.02
N ARG A 104 4.32 4.30 -4.29
CA ARG A 104 4.87 5.67 -4.31
C ARG A 104 3.81 6.74 -4.10
N SER A 105 2.82 6.43 -3.26
CA SER A 105 1.67 7.25 -2.97
C SER A 105 1.83 8.06 -1.68
N MET A 106 2.82 7.73 -0.85
CA MET A 106 3.22 8.50 0.32
C MET A 106 4.40 9.42 -0.01
N ASN A 107 4.37 10.65 0.51
CA ASN A 107 5.48 11.58 0.34
C ASN A 107 6.65 11.22 1.29
N GLU A 108 7.81 11.85 1.07
CA GLU A 108 9.02 11.58 1.84
C GLU A 108 8.90 12.01 3.31
N ASP A 109 8.21 13.11 3.59
CA ASP A 109 8.10 13.67 4.95
C ASP A 109 7.20 12.78 5.83
N ASP A 110 6.05 12.36 5.31
CA ASP A 110 5.14 11.41 5.93
C ASP A 110 5.83 10.06 6.13
N TRP A 111 6.61 9.62 5.15
CA TRP A 111 7.38 8.39 5.27
C TRP A 111 8.40 8.46 6.39
N ARG A 112 9.13 9.58 6.54
CA ARG A 112 10.06 9.77 7.66
C ARG A 112 9.36 9.73 9.01
N ALA A 113 8.18 10.33 9.11
CA ALA A 113 7.36 10.26 10.32
C ALA A 113 6.94 8.81 10.62
N TRP A 114 6.57 8.04 9.60
CA TRP A 114 6.26 6.61 9.72
C TRP A 114 7.46 5.78 10.15
N VAL A 115 8.64 6.05 9.60
CA VAL A 115 9.89 5.40 9.99
C VAL A 115 10.19 5.65 11.47
N ALA A 116 10.12 6.91 11.93
CA ALA A 116 10.34 7.25 13.32
C ALA A 116 9.30 6.60 14.26
N THR A 117 8.05 6.52 13.82
CA THR A 117 6.97 5.84 14.54
C THR A 117 7.24 4.34 14.64
N THR A 118 7.71 3.72 13.55
CA THR A 118 8.11 2.31 13.52
C THR A 118 9.22 2.05 14.53
N ASP A 119 10.27 2.88 14.54
CA ASP A 119 11.41 2.74 15.45
C ASP A 119 10.97 2.85 16.92
N LEU A 120 10.02 3.74 17.22
CA LEU A 120 9.47 3.89 18.57
C LEU A 120 8.62 2.68 18.97
N LEU A 121 7.77 2.18 18.07
CA LEU A 121 6.89 1.04 18.32
C LEU A 121 7.67 -0.26 18.49
N MET A 122 8.61 -0.55 17.59
CA MET A 122 9.37 -1.80 17.55
C MET A 122 10.40 -1.93 18.70
N ARG A 123 10.65 -0.85 19.46
CA ARG A 123 11.44 -0.89 20.70
C ARG A 123 10.69 -1.57 21.85
N ARG A 124 9.36 -1.66 21.79
CA ARG A 124 8.57 -2.26 22.88
C ARG A 124 8.74 -3.78 22.88
N ALA A 125 8.97 -4.33 24.07
CA ALA A 125 9.32 -5.74 24.23
C ALA A 125 8.22 -6.67 23.68
N TYR A 126 6.94 -6.36 23.94
CA TYR A 126 5.83 -7.16 23.43
C TYR A 126 5.75 -7.13 21.90
N LEU A 127 5.91 -5.95 21.28
CA LEU A 127 5.85 -5.81 19.82
C LEU A 127 7.01 -6.53 19.13
N ARG A 128 8.19 -6.54 19.75
CA ARG A 128 9.34 -7.31 19.25
C ARG A 128 9.06 -8.82 19.28
N THR A 129 8.58 -9.34 20.40
CA THR A 129 8.23 -10.77 20.52
C THR A 129 7.10 -11.14 19.56
N TYR A 130 6.10 -10.27 19.41
CA TYR A 130 5.03 -10.44 18.43
C TYR A 130 5.60 -10.47 17.01
N TRP A 131 6.47 -9.53 16.65
CA TRP A 131 7.11 -9.46 15.34
C TRP A 131 7.88 -10.75 15.02
N GLU A 132 8.70 -11.26 15.94
CA GLU A 132 9.44 -12.51 15.73
C GLU A 132 8.52 -13.69 15.39
N ARG A 133 7.32 -13.72 15.99
CA ARG A 133 6.30 -14.75 15.75
C ARG A 133 5.62 -14.60 14.38
N VAL A 134 5.29 -13.38 13.96
CA VAL A 134 4.51 -13.14 12.73
C VAL A 134 5.36 -12.79 11.50
N ARG A 135 6.64 -12.46 11.66
CA ARG A 135 7.60 -12.20 10.58
C ARG A 135 7.47 -13.12 9.36
N PRO A 136 7.31 -14.46 9.48
CA PRO A 136 7.21 -15.33 8.30
C PRO A 136 5.96 -15.12 7.45
N THR A 137 4.92 -14.42 7.94
CA THR A 137 3.70 -14.16 7.17
C THR A 137 3.80 -12.96 6.24
N PHE A 138 4.84 -12.12 6.40
CA PHE A 138 4.99 -10.86 5.68
C PHE A 138 5.96 -10.96 4.49
N ASN A 139 5.87 -9.98 3.58
CA ASN A 139 6.79 -9.88 2.44
C ASN A 139 8.25 -9.68 2.91
N ALA A 140 9.19 -10.39 2.28
CA ALA A 140 10.63 -10.32 2.56
C ALA A 140 11.21 -8.89 2.59
N ARG A 141 10.69 -7.96 1.76
CA ARG A 141 11.13 -6.55 1.76
C ARG A 141 10.71 -5.81 3.02
N PHE A 142 9.46 -6.00 3.45
CA PHE A 142 8.96 -5.41 4.70
C PHE A 142 9.68 -6.05 5.90
N VAL A 143 9.90 -7.36 5.85
CA VAL A 143 10.69 -8.07 6.86
C VAL A 143 12.08 -7.47 7.02
N ALA A 144 12.82 -7.29 5.91
CA ALA A 144 14.14 -6.68 5.95
C ALA A 144 14.11 -5.23 6.48
N PHE A 145 13.07 -4.47 6.16
CA PHE A 145 12.88 -3.10 6.66
C PHE A 145 12.71 -3.05 8.19
N VAL A 146 11.89 -3.94 8.76
CA VAL A 146 11.68 -4.00 10.22
C VAL A 146 12.89 -4.60 10.92
N ASP A 147 13.49 -5.66 10.37
CA ASP A 147 14.65 -6.32 10.98
C ASP A 147 15.87 -5.40 11.09
N GLN A 148 16.12 -4.54 10.09
CA GLN A 148 17.17 -3.52 10.13
C GLN A 148 17.01 -2.51 11.27
N ARG A 149 15.81 -2.38 11.84
CA ARG A 149 15.50 -1.45 12.93
C ARG A 149 15.51 -2.11 14.29
N LEU A 150 15.46 -3.44 14.30
CA LEU A 150 15.52 -4.26 15.50
C LEU A 150 16.95 -4.68 15.87
N SER A 151 17.88 -4.64 14.90
CA SER A 151 19.32 -4.85 15.08
C SER A 151 20.00 -3.67 15.79
#